data_AF-A0A7C2JJ71-F1
#
_entry.id   AF-A0A7C2JJ71-F1
#
_cell.length_a   1.000
_cell.length_b   1.000
_cell.length_c   1.000
_cell.angle_alpha   90.00
_cell.angle_beta   90.00
_cell.angle_gamma   90.00
#
_symmetry.space_group_name_H-M   'P 1'
#
loop_
_entity.id
_entity.type
_entity.pdbx_description
1 polymer ?
#
loop_
_entity_poly.entity_id
_entity_poly.type
_entity_poly.pdbx_seq_one_letter_code
_entity_poly.pdbx_strand_id
1 'polypeptide(L)'
;MRQAEGKDKGQLLAASAQQVRQHGLSEDDADDVLQQARIRYFLRRHVDYLDDAEPQPALMNTIITGVIVDSQRQRARRLRAEQQFAATHTPCFDESALHDQLLVKELLARLPARWRMVADWLLEGLSWREIARRLNRPVGTVSVQFRRALEKVCKELGIVCRKSGLSSGIKDGSVQRRRGTSRRRRSEAKAEGVADECADVDDSEPGDAAKHPRCHRRTQRRGQDGSSS
;
A
#
# COMPACT_ATOMS: atom_id res chain seq x y z
N MET A 1 -6.92 -5.41 -69.74
CA MET A 1 -6.64 -4.24 -68.89
C MET A 1 -6.48 -4.65 -67.42
N ARG A 2 -7.48 -5.28 -66.75
CA ARG A 2 -7.38 -5.69 -65.32
C ARG A 2 -6.19 -6.60 -64.93
N GLN A 3 -5.66 -7.44 -65.83
CA GLN A 3 -4.51 -8.31 -65.50
C GLN A 3 -3.15 -7.58 -65.47
N ALA A 4 -3.02 -6.43 -66.15
CA ALA A 4 -1.78 -5.64 -66.12
C ALA A 4 -1.66 -4.87 -64.80
N GLU A 5 -2.76 -4.24 -64.34
CA GLU A 5 -2.81 -3.50 -63.07
C GLU A 5 -2.50 -4.37 -61.84
N GLY A 6 -2.93 -5.64 -61.86
CA GLY A 6 -2.61 -6.59 -60.78
C GLY A 6 -1.12 -6.94 -60.72
N LYS A 7 -0.44 -6.97 -61.87
CA LYS A 7 0.98 -7.29 -61.98
C LYS A 7 1.85 -6.16 -61.43
N ASP A 8 1.48 -4.91 -61.71
CA ASP A 8 2.22 -3.72 -61.24
C ASP A 8 2.05 -3.48 -59.74
N LYS A 9 0.84 -3.73 -59.21
CA LYS A 9 0.60 -3.74 -57.75
C LYS A 9 1.44 -4.82 -57.06
N GLY A 10 1.50 -6.03 -57.61
CA GLY A 10 2.33 -7.11 -57.08
C GLY A 10 3.82 -6.77 -57.07
N GLN A 11 4.33 -6.15 -58.14
CA GLN A 11 5.72 -5.71 -58.22
C GLN A 11 6.04 -4.61 -57.20
N LEU A 12 5.16 -3.62 -57.02
CA LEU A 12 5.34 -2.58 -56.01
C LEU A 12 5.41 -3.18 -54.60
N LEU A 13 4.53 -4.14 -54.27
CA LEU A 13 4.49 -4.78 -52.96
C LEU A 13 5.73 -5.65 -52.70
N ALA A 14 6.29 -6.28 -53.73
CA ALA A 14 7.54 -7.04 -53.63
C ALA A 14 8.75 -6.09 -53.46
N ALA A 15 8.81 -5.02 -54.25
CA ALA A 15 9.85 -4.00 -54.14
C ALA A 15 9.86 -3.32 -52.77
N SER A 16 8.67 -3.01 -52.21
CA SER A 16 8.56 -2.42 -50.88
C SER A 16 9.10 -3.36 -49.79
N ALA A 17 8.86 -4.66 -49.92
CA ALA A 17 9.37 -5.66 -48.97
C ALA A 17 10.90 -5.75 -49.02
N GLN A 18 11.49 -5.77 -50.23
CA GLN A 18 12.94 -5.77 -50.40
C GLN A 18 13.57 -4.50 -49.82
N GLN A 19 12.94 -3.33 -50.03
CA GLN A 19 13.42 -2.06 -49.49
C GLN A 19 13.44 -2.05 -47.95
N VAL A 20 12.36 -2.49 -47.28
CA VAL A 20 12.32 -2.53 -45.81
C VAL A 20 13.44 -3.42 -45.26
N ARG A 21 13.74 -4.55 -45.91
CA ARG A 21 14.83 -5.46 -45.52
C ARG A 21 16.22 -4.82 -45.62
N GLN A 22 16.42 -3.81 -46.48
CA GLN A 22 17.69 -3.08 -46.58
C GLN A 22 17.97 -2.17 -45.38
N HIS A 23 16.97 -1.89 -44.54
CA HIS A 23 17.11 -1.00 -43.39
C HIS A 23 17.61 -1.70 -42.11
N GLY A 24 18.00 -2.98 -42.18
CA GLY A 24 18.65 -3.69 -41.07
C GLY A 24 17.77 -3.89 -39.83
N LEU A 25 16.44 -3.94 -40.03
CA LEU A 25 15.47 -4.22 -38.98
C LEU A 25 15.43 -5.72 -38.64
N SER A 26 14.93 -6.07 -37.46
CA SER A 26 14.54 -7.46 -37.15
C SER A 26 13.47 -7.94 -38.15
N GLU A 27 13.34 -9.25 -38.37
CA GLU A 27 12.30 -9.79 -39.27
C GLU A 27 10.90 -9.36 -38.83
N ASP A 28 10.60 -9.46 -37.53
CA ASP A 28 9.31 -9.02 -36.97
C ASP A 28 9.08 -7.51 -37.17
N ASP A 29 10.08 -6.69 -36.85
CA ASP A 29 10.02 -5.22 -37.01
C ASP A 29 9.85 -4.82 -38.49
N ALA A 30 10.48 -5.57 -39.40
CA ALA A 30 10.39 -5.35 -40.84
C ALA A 30 8.99 -5.67 -41.37
N ASP A 31 8.38 -6.76 -40.92
CA ASP A 31 7.03 -7.15 -41.31
C ASP A 31 5.98 -6.16 -40.77
N ASP A 32 6.14 -5.68 -39.55
CA ASP A 32 5.27 -4.64 -38.97
C ASP A 32 5.35 -3.32 -39.74
N VAL A 33 6.58 -2.86 -40.03
CA VAL A 33 6.81 -1.65 -40.84
C VAL A 33 6.19 -1.80 -42.22
N LEU A 34 6.36 -2.96 -42.87
CA LEU A 34 5.82 -3.24 -44.19
C LEU A 34 4.29 -3.23 -44.19
N GLN A 35 3.66 -3.87 -43.21
CA GLN A 35 2.21 -3.87 -43.05
C GLN A 35 1.67 -2.45 -42.84
N GLN A 36 2.27 -1.71 -41.90
CA GLN A 36 1.85 -0.34 -41.60
C GLN A 36 2.03 0.59 -42.80
N ALA A 37 3.13 0.45 -43.55
CA ALA A 37 3.38 1.23 -44.76
C ALA A 37 2.33 0.95 -45.86
N ARG A 38 1.99 -0.33 -46.08
CA ARG A 38 0.95 -0.73 -47.05
C ARG A 38 -0.43 -0.18 -46.65
N ILE A 39 -0.81 -0.29 -45.39
CA ILE A 39 -2.07 0.26 -44.88
C ILE A 39 -2.10 1.78 -45.11
N ARG A 40 -1.06 2.52 -44.71
CA ARG A 40 -0.98 3.97 -44.93
C ARG A 40 -1.03 4.34 -46.41
N TYR A 41 -0.39 3.55 -47.28
CA TYR A 41 -0.40 3.76 -48.72
C TYR A 41 -1.79 3.59 -49.33
N PHE A 42 -2.48 2.48 -49.05
CA PHE A 42 -3.81 2.24 -49.59
C PHE A 42 -4.85 3.22 -49.04
N LEU A 43 -4.80 3.54 -47.74
CA LEU A 43 -5.68 4.55 -47.16
C LEU A 43 -5.47 5.91 -47.81
N ARG A 44 -4.23 6.31 -48.06
CA ARG A 44 -3.94 7.59 -48.69
C ARG A 44 -4.40 7.64 -50.14
N ARG A 45 -4.18 6.57 -50.91
CA ARG A 45 -4.71 6.47 -52.28
C ARG A 45 -6.23 6.54 -52.33
N HIS A 46 -6.92 5.85 -51.43
CA HIS A 46 -8.38 5.88 -51.36
C HIS A 46 -8.90 7.29 -51.02
N VAL A 47 -8.29 7.97 -50.05
CA VAL A 47 -8.65 9.35 -49.67
C VAL A 47 -8.40 10.34 -50.82
N ASP A 48 -7.32 10.15 -51.56
CA ASP A 48 -6.95 11.01 -52.69
C ASP A 48 -7.70 10.62 -53.99
N TYR A 49 -8.66 9.69 -53.94
CA TYR A 49 -9.41 9.14 -55.09
C TYR A 49 -8.52 8.58 -56.21
N LEU A 50 -7.38 8.01 -55.83
CA LEU A 50 -6.37 7.45 -56.72
C LEU A 50 -6.49 5.92 -56.84
N ASP A 51 -7.63 5.28 -56.56
CA ASP A 51 -7.73 3.82 -56.51
C ASP A 51 -7.51 3.15 -57.88
N ASP A 52 -7.98 3.80 -58.95
CA ASP A 52 -7.84 3.35 -60.34
C ASP A 52 -6.55 3.87 -61.01
N ALA A 53 -5.79 4.73 -60.33
CA ALA A 53 -4.54 5.26 -60.86
C ALA A 53 -3.40 4.22 -60.85
N GLU A 54 -2.33 4.49 -61.60
CA GLU A 54 -1.14 3.65 -61.54
C GLU A 54 -0.50 3.65 -60.14
N PRO A 55 0.04 2.50 -59.68
CA PRO A 55 0.80 2.44 -58.45
C PRO A 55 2.00 3.39 -58.48
N GLN A 56 2.09 4.28 -57.49
CA GLN A 56 3.17 5.26 -57.33
C GLN A 56 4.26 4.76 -56.38
N PRO A 57 5.46 4.36 -56.87
CA PRO A 57 6.53 3.87 -56.02
C PRO A 57 7.13 4.96 -55.11
N ALA A 58 7.25 6.19 -55.63
CA ALA A 58 7.80 7.32 -54.86
C ALA A 58 6.99 7.61 -53.58
N LEU A 59 5.65 7.52 -53.67
CA LEU A 59 4.76 7.68 -52.52
C LEU A 59 4.95 6.55 -51.51
N MET A 60 5.03 5.30 -51.97
CA MET A 60 5.31 4.14 -51.11
C MET A 60 6.63 4.32 -50.36
N ASN A 61 7.70 4.73 -51.06
CA ASN A 61 9.03 4.94 -50.46
C ASN A 61 9.02 6.03 -49.39
N THR A 62 8.28 7.12 -49.63
CA THR A 62 8.11 8.22 -48.67
C THR A 62 7.40 7.71 -47.41
N ILE A 63 6.35 6.91 -47.57
CA ILE A 63 5.60 6.32 -46.46
C ILE A 63 6.47 5.35 -45.67
N ILE A 64 7.19 4.44 -46.34
CA ILE A 64 8.11 3.48 -45.69
C ILE A 64 9.13 4.23 -44.82
N THR A 65 9.78 5.25 -45.38
CA THR A 65 10.78 6.04 -44.65
C THR A 65 10.18 6.69 -43.41
N GLY A 66 8.99 7.28 -43.53
CA GLY A 66 8.29 7.86 -42.40
C GLY A 66 7.95 6.83 -41.32
N VAL A 67 7.44 5.66 -41.71
CA VAL A 67 7.09 4.57 -40.78
C VAL A 67 8.32 4.05 -40.04
N ILE A 68 9.47 3.88 -40.71
CA ILE A 68 10.72 3.45 -40.08
C ILE A 68 11.20 4.48 -39.04
N VAL A 69 11.17 5.77 -39.40
CA VAL A 69 11.56 6.84 -38.46
C VAL A 69 10.62 6.88 -37.26
N ASP A 70 9.31 6.73 -37.49
CA ASP A 70 8.30 6.69 -36.43
C ASP A 70 8.52 5.49 -35.49
N SER A 71 8.79 4.30 -36.04
CA SER A 71 9.00 3.08 -35.26
C SER A 71 10.26 3.18 -34.39
N GLN A 72 11.36 3.69 -34.94
CA GLN A 72 12.59 3.93 -34.17
C GLN A 72 12.36 4.97 -33.06
N ARG A 73 11.63 6.06 -33.34
CA ARG A 73 11.28 7.07 -32.33
C ARG A 73 10.38 6.49 -31.24
N GLN A 74 9.44 5.62 -31.59
CA GLN A 74 8.58 4.95 -30.61
C GLN A 74 9.39 3.98 -29.74
N ARG A 75 10.30 3.20 -30.33
CA ARG A 75 11.21 2.31 -29.61
C ARG A 75 12.10 3.08 -28.64
N ALA A 76 12.71 4.19 -29.08
CA ALA A 76 13.52 5.03 -28.21
C ALA A 76 12.72 5.64 -27.05
N ARG A 77 11.48 6.09 -27.30
CA ARG A 77 10.58 6.57 -26.24
C ARG A 77 10.22 5.47 -25.23
N ARG A 78 9.90 4.27 -25.73
CA ARG A 78 9.58 3.12 -24.89
C ARG A 78 10.77 2.72 -24.01
N LEU A 79 11.97 2.61 -24.59
CA LEU A 79 13.18 2.28 -23.83
C LEU A 79 13.47 3.32 -22.74
N ARG A 80 13.31 4.61 -23.03
CA ARG A 80 13.45 5.67 -22.01
C ARG A 80 12.43 5.53 -20.88
N ALA A 81 11.17 5.23 -21.21
CA ALA A 81 10.13 5.00 -20.21
C ALA A 81 10.43 3.76 -19.34
N GLU A 82 10.90 2.68 -19.95
CA GLU A 82 11.32 1.46 -19.25
C GLU A 82 12.52 1.73 -18.33
N GLN A 83 13.50 2.52 -18.78
CA GLN A 83 14.65 2.94 -17.96
C GLN A 83 14.22 3.82 -16.78
N GLN A 84 13.31 4.77 -17.00
CA GLN A 84 12.76 5.62 -15.93
C GLN A 84 11.97 4.79 -14.90
N PHE A 85 11.17 3.84 -15.38
CA PHE A 85 10.44 2.92 -14.51
C PHE A 85 11.41 2.06 -13.70
N ALA A 86 12.42 1.46 -14.34
CA ALA A 86 13.45 0.67 -13.66
C ALA A 86 14.22 1.51 -12.64
N ALA A 87 14.59 2.75 -12.94
CA ALA A 87 15.26 3.65 -11.99
C ALA A 87 14.37 3.98 -10.77
N THR A 88 13.06 4.08 -10.96
CA THR A 88 12.10 4.37 -9.88
C THR A 88 11.76 3.12 -9.05
N HIS A 89 11.76 1.94 -9.68
CA HIS A 89 11.36 0.67 -9.10
C HIS A 89 12.51 -0.29 -8.82
N THR A 90 13.76 0.17 -8.93
CA THR A 90 14.89 -0.61 -8.39
C THR A 90 14.63 -0.70 -6.88
N PRO A 91 14.40 -1.90 -6.32
CA PRO A 91 14.31 -2.03 -4.88
C PRO A 91 15.69 -1.62 -4.35
N CYS A 92 15.78 -0.40 -3.85
CA CYS A 92 16.89 -0.02 -3.01
C CYS A 92 16.89 -1.07 -1.90
N PHE A 93 17.99 -1.83 -1.80
CA PHE A 93 18.21 -2.69 -0.64
C PHE A 93 18.37 -1.73 0.53
N ASP A 94 17.24 -1.35 1.11
CA ASP A 94 17.20 -0.38 2.19
C ASP A 94 17.61 -1.13 3.45
N GLU A 95 18.89 -1.02 3.79
CA GLU A 95 19.43 -1.55 5.04
C GLU A 95 18.61 -1.04 6.25
N SER A 96 17.99 0.14 6.14
CA SER A 96 17.05 0.65 7.15
C SER A 96 15.80 -0.22 7.26
N ALA A 97 15.23 -0.68 6.14
CA ALA A 97 14.05 -1.54 6.15
C ALA A 97 14.36 -2.92 6.75
N LEU A 98 15.55 -3.46 6.51
CA LEU A 98 16.01 -4.70 7.15
C LEU A 98 16.25 -4.51 8.65
N HIS A 99 16.88 -3.39 9.02
CA HIS A 99 17.08 -3.02 10.42
C HIS A 99 15.73 -2.89 11.16
N ASP A 100 14.76 -2.21 10.57
CA ASP A 100 13.40 -2.06 11.12
C ASP A 100 12.70 -3.41 11.28
N GLN A 101 12.82 -4.31 10.31
CA GLN A 101 12.26 -5.67 10.42
C GLN A 101 12.88 -6.47 11.57
N LEU A 102 14.19 -6.38 11.76
CA LEU A 102 14.89 -7.04 12.88
C LEU A 102 14.46 -6.44 14.22
N LEU A 103 14.35 -5.12 14.32
CA LEU A 103 13.87 -4.42 15.51
C LEU A 103 12.44 -4.82 15.87
N VAL A 104 11.54 -4.90 14.88
CA VAL A 104 10.14 -5.32 15.10
C VAL A 104 10.08 -6.77 15.61
N LYS A 105 10.90 -7.68 15.05
CA LYS A 105 10.98 -9.07 15.51
C LYS A 105 11.45 -9.16 16.96
N GLU A 106 12.51 -8.43 17.31
CA GLU A 106 13.03 -8.39 18.68
C GLU A 106 12.00 -7.81 19.66
N LEU A 107 11.30 -6.75 19.26
CA LEU A 107 10.24 -6.13 20.06
C LEU A 107 9.08 -7.11 20.31
N LEU A 108 8.62 -7.84 19.28
CA LEU A 108 7.57 -8.86 19.43
C LEU A 108 8.02 -10.04 20.30
N ALA A 109 9.30 -10.42 20.23
CA ALA A 109 9.86 -11.50 21.06
C ALA A 109 9.83 -11.13 22.56
N ARG A 110 10.15 -9.89 22.92
CA ARG A 110 10.15 -9.42 24.32
C ARG A 110 8.77 -9.04 24.85
N LEU A 111 7.79 -8.85 23.98
CA LEU A 111 6.43 -8.54 24.39
C LEU A 111 5.78 -9.73 25.14
N PRO A 112 5.06 -9.51 26.25
CA PRO A 112 4.38 -10.60 26.97
C PRO A 112 3.41 -11.35 26.06
N ALA A 113 3.27 -12.67 26.24
CA ALA A 113 2.53 -13.55 25.35
C ALA A 113 1.10 -13.06 25.03
N ARG A 114 0.40 -12.53 26.04
CA ARG A 114 -0.93 -11.95 25.89
C ARG A 114 -0.98 -10.78 24.90
N TRP A 115 0.01 -9.89 24.94
CA TRP A 115 0.08 -8.70 24.08
C TRP A 115 0.66 -9.01 22.71
N ARG A 116 1.47 -10.07 22.59
CA ARG A 116 1.91 -10.61 21.29
C ARG A 116 0.73 -11.11 20.46
N MET A 117 -0.18 -11.86 21.08
CA MET A 117 -1.42 -12.29 20.44
C MET A 117 -2.29 -11.12 19.97
N VAL A 118 -2.33 -10.02 20.74
CA VAL A 118 -3.03 -8.78 20.33
C VAL A 118 -2.34 -8.14 19.12
N ALA A 119 -1.01 -8.12 19.08
CA ALA A 119 -0.26 -7.62 17.92
C ALA A 119 -0.53 -8.47 16.67
N ASP A 120 -0.55 -9.80 16.80
CA ASP A 120 -0.85 -10.72 15.70
C ASP A 120 -2.26 -10.48 15.13
N TRP A 121 -3.27 -10.33 15.99
CA TRP A 121 -4.63 -10.00 15.53
C TRP A 121 -4.73 -8.64 14.84
N LEU A 122 -3.96 -7.64 15.27
CA LEU A 122 -3.90 -6.35 14.58
C LEU A 122 -3.25 -6.48 13.20
N LEU A 123 -2.21 -7.31 13.07
CA LEU A 123 -1.57 -7.62 11.79
C LEU A 123 -2.51 -8.40 10.85
N GLU A 124 -3.38 -9.25 11.40
CA GLU A 124 -4.46 -9.93 10.68
C GLU A 124 -5.63 -9.00 10.30
N GLY A 125 -5.59 -7.73 10.72
CA GLY A 125 -6.58 -6.71 10.36
C GLY A 125 -7.80 -6.63 11.28
N LEU A 126 -7.76 -7.25 12.46
CA LEU A 126 -8.85 -7.11 13.42
C LEU A 126 -8.93 -5.71 14.00
N SER A 127 -10.16 -5.24 14.21
CA SER A 127 -10.40 -3.97 14.88
C SER A 127 -10.20 -4.07 16.39
N TRP A 128 -9.85 -2.94 17.02
CA TRP A 128 -9.75 -2.84 18.48
C TRP A 128 -11.05 -3.27 19.20
N ARG A 129 -12.21 -3.07 18.58
CA ARG A 129 -13.51 -3.50 19.11
C ARG A 129 -13.67 -5.03 19.09
N GLU A 130 -13.19 -5.70 18.06
CA GLU A 130 -13.22 -7.17 17.97
C GLU A 130 -12.25 -7.81 18.96
N ILE A 131 -11.05 -7.25 19.07
CA ILE A 131 -10.04 -7.70 20.04
C ILE A 131 -10.56 -7.52 21.47
N ALA A 132 -11.15 -6.36 21.78
CA ALA A 132 -11.77 -6.08 23.07
C ALA A 132 -12.89 -7.07 23.43
N ARG A 133 -13.75 -7.41 22.45
CA ARG A 133 -14.78 -8.44 22.62
C ARG A 133 -14.18 -9.82 22.89
N ARG A 134 -13.15 -10.24 22.16
CA ARG A 134 -12.45 -11.52 22.38
C ARG A 134 -11.81 -11.61 23.77
N LEU A 135 -11.28 -10.49 24.27
CA LEU A 135 -10.63 -10.40 25.58
C LEU A 135 -11.61 -10.13 26.73
N ASN A 136 -12.90 -9.92 26.45
CA ASN A 136 -13.93 -9.49 27.40
C ASN A 136 -13.52 -8.27 28.24
N ARG A 137 -12.93 -7.25 27.60
CA ARG A 137 -12.46 -6.01 28.25
C ARG A 137 -12.83 -4.76 27.44
N PRO A 138 -12.94 -3.57 28.07
CA PRO A 138 -13.20 -2.33 27.35
C PRO A 138 -12.10 -1.98 26.35
N VAL A 139 -12.49 -1.43 25.19
CA VAL A 139 -11.57 -1.03 24.11
C VAL A 139 -10.48 -0.08 24.62
N GLY A 140 -10.86 0.91 25.44
CA GLY A 140 -9.93 1.86 26.02
C GLY A 140 -8.86 1.18 26.88
N THR A 141 -9.26 0.22 27.72
CA THR A 141 -8.35 -0.55 28.56
C THR A 141 -7.37 -1.38 27.73
N VAL A 142 -7.86 -2.08 26.70
CA VAL A 142 -7.00 -2.90 25.83
C VAL A 142 -5.98 -2.03 25.09
N SER A 143 -6.41 -0.89 24.52
CA SER A 143 -5.52 0.03 23.79
C SER A 143 -4.45 0.66 24.69
N VAL A 144 -4.83 1.13 25.89
CA VAL A 144 -3.89 1.74 26.83
C VAL A 144 -2.90 0.72 27.35
N GLN A 145 -3.35 -0.47 27.73
CA GLN A 145 -2.48 -1.52 28.26
C GLN A 145 -1.54 -2.07 27.20
N PHE A 146 -2.00 -2.24 25.94
CA PHE A 146 -1.13 -2.59 24.83
C PHE A 146 -0.04 -1.52 24.60
N ARG A 147 -0.41 -0.23 24.63
CA ARG A 147 0.55 0.87 24.51
C ARG A 147 1.59 0.84 25.64
N ARG A 148 1.16 0.64 26.89
CA ARG A 148 2.07 0.54 28.05
C ARG A 148 3.03 -0.65 27.92
N ALA A 149 2.53 -1.79 27.44
CA ALA A 149 3.36 -2.96 27.18
C ALA A 149 4.42 -2.67 26.11
N LEU A 150 4.04 -1.99 25.01
CA LEU A 150 4.98 -1.55 23.98
C LEU A 150 6.00 -0.54 24.53
N GLU A 151 5.58 0.46 25.30
CA GLU A 151 6.46 1.46 25.91
C GLU A 151 7.50 0.82 26.84
N LYS A 152 7.09 -0.18 27.63
CA LYS A 152 7.99 -0.94 28.51
C LYS A 152 9.07 -1.66 27.71
N VAL A 153 8.69 -2.41 26.67
CA VAL A 153 9.62 -3.14 25.81
C VAL A 153 10.52 -2.19 25.01
N CYS A 154 9.95 -1.08 24.48
CA CYS A 154 10.70 0.01 23.85
C CYS A 154 11.82 0.51 24.78
N LYS A 155 11.50 0.75 26.05
CA LYS A 155 12.45 1.23 27.06
C LYS A 155 13.54 0.19 27.36
N GLU A 156 13.19 -1.07 27.47
CA GLU A 156 14.15 -2.18 27.67
C GLU A 156 15.10 -2.37 26.47
N LEU A 157 14.64 -2.05 25.26
CA LEU A 157 15.43 -2.08 24.03
C LEU A 157 16.20 -0.78 23.75
N GLY A 158 16.02 0.27 24.56
CA GLY A 158 16.63 1.59 24.33
C GLY A 158 16.04 2.35 23.13
N ILE A 159 14.84 1.99 22.68
CA ILE A 159 14.16 2.59 21.53
C ILE A 159 13.32 3.79 21.99
N VAL A 160 13.50 4.95 21.35
CA VAL A 160 12.70 6.14 21.61
C VAL A 160 11.37 6.07 20.85
N CYS A 161 10.34 5.56 21.52
CA CYS A 161 8.97 5.53 21.02
C CYS A 161 8.43 6.99 20.84
N ARG A 162 8.32 7.49 19.59
CA ARG A 162 7.74 8.83 19.32
C ARG A 162 6.22 8.81 19.52
N LYS A 163 5.70 9.72 20.36
CA LYS A 163 4.28 9.82 20.75
C LYS A 163 3.28 10.00 19.59
N SER A 164 3.73 10.39 18.40
CA SER A 164 2.88 10.70 17.25
C SER A 164 2.37 9.48 16.46
N GLY A 165 2.96 8.29 16.63
CA GLY A 165 2.63 7.11 15.81
C GLY A 165 1.50 6.21 16.35
N LEU A 166 1.17 6.28 17.63
CA LEU A 166 0.32 5.30 18.33
C LEU A 166 -1.13 5.74 18.55
N SER A 167 -1.49 6.97 18.19
CA SER A 167 -2.79 7.59 18.48
C SER A 167 -3.68 7.89 17.27
N SER A 168 -3.18 7.71 16.03
CA SER A 168 -3.90 8.13 14.81
C SER A 168 -4.99 7.16 14.34
N GLY A 169 -5.08 5.96 14.94
CA GLY A 169 -5.98 4.89 14.49
C GLY A 169 -7.37 4.82 15.15
N ILE A 170 -7.73 5.72 16.08
CA ILE A 170 -9.09 5.78 16.62
C ILE A 170 -9.99 6.59 15.67
N LYS A 171 -10.08 6.16 14.41
CA LYS A 171 -11.18 6.56 13.52
C LYS A 171 -12.05 5.34 13.34
N ASP A 172 -12.88 5.11 14.35
CA ASP A 172 -14.02 4.24 14.24
C ASP A 172 -14.76 4.52 12.93
N GLY A 173 -15.04 3.45 12.18
CA GLY A 173 -15.92 3.45 11.04
C GLY A 173 -17.27 4.03 11.43
N SER A 174 -17.42 5.34 11.25
CA SER A 174 -18.71 5.99 11.17
C SER A 174 -19.27 5.67 9.80
N VAL A 175 -20.17 4.69 9.79
CA VAL A 175 -21.28 4.57 8.86
C VAL A 175 -21.59 5.92 8.21
N GLN A 176 -21.42 6.04 6.88
CA GLN A 176 -21.94 7.16 6.09
C GLN A 176 -23.46 7.24 6.27
N ARG A 177 -23.93 7.93 7.32
CA ARG A 177 -25.29 8.44 7.37
C ARG A 177 -25.32 9.72 6.56
N ARG A 178 -25.90 9.60 5.36
CA ARG A 178 -26.30 10.72 4.50
C ARG A 178 -26.95 11.80 5.36
N ARG A 179 -26.43 13.02 5.23
CA ARG A 179 -26.96 14.23 5.86
C ARG A 179 -28.37 14.49 5.33
N GLY A 180 -29.39 14.08 6.08
CA GLY A 180 -30.72 14.65 6.02
C GLY A 180 -30.78 15.85 6.97
N THR A 181 -31.03 17.02 6.41
CA THR A 181 -31.17 18.30 7.09
C THR A 181 -32.43 18.33 7.96
N SER A 182 -32.29 18.47 9.28
CA SER A 182 -33.34 19.06 10.13
C SER A 182 -32.76 19.54 11.46
N ARG A 183 -32.48 20.84 11.55
CA ARG A 183 -32.28 21.55 12.83
C ARG A 183 -33.63 21.61 13.55
N ARG A 184 -33.76 20.93 14.69
CA ARG A 184 -34.77 21.23 15.71
C ARG A 184 -34.06 21.40 17.06
N ARG A 185 -34.53 22.39 17.80
CA ARG A 185 -33.94 23.02 19.00
C ARG A 185 -34.09 22.20 20.28
N ARG A 186 -33.22 22.51 21.26
CA ARG A 186 -33.32 22.31 22.73
C ARG A 186 -33.34 20.82 23.16
N SER A 187 -32.78 20.41 24.30
CA SER A 187 -32.54 21.07 25.60
C SER A 187 -31.42 20.35 26.37
N GLU A 188 -30.90 21.06 27.37
CA GLU A 188 -30.04 20.59 28.44
C GLU A 188 -30.59 19.33 29.14
N ALA A 189 -29.69 18.41 29.49
CA ALA A 189 -29.88 17.51 30.62
C ALA A 189 -28.51 17.01 31.13
N LYS A 190 -28.40 17.08 32.45
CA LYS A 190 -27.29 16.82 33.37
C LYS A 190 -27.18 15.31 33.68
N ALA A 191 -25.96 14.80 33.82
CA ALA A 191 -25.59 13.59 34.60
C ALA A 191 -24.04 13.57 34.70
N GLU A 192 -23.44 14.03 35.80
CA GLU A 192 -23.14 13.30 37.05
C GLU A 192 -22.40 11.96 36.87
N GLY A 193 -21.09 12.04 37.12
CA GLY A 193 -20.24 11.15 37.91
C GLY A 193 -20.40 9.63 37.87
N VAL A 194 -19.34 8.94 37.42
CA VAL A 194 -18.84 7.71 38.07
C VAL A 194 -17.32 7.79 38.08
N ALA A 195 -16.73 8.01 39.25
CA ALA A 195 -15.34 7.67 39.52
C ALA A 195 -15.31 6.15 39.72
N ASP A 196 -14.61 5.42 38.86
CA ASP A 196 -14.39 4.00 39.07
C ASP A 196 -12.91 3.76 39.38
N GLU A 197 -12.76 3.09 40.50
CA GLU A 197 -11.58 2.81 41.28
C GLU A 197 -10.77 1.76 40.50
N CYS A 198 -9.66 2.19 39.89
CA CYS A 198 -8.76 1.24 39.22
C CYS A 198 -8.00 0.47 40.29
N ALA A 199 -8.56 -0.66 40.73
CA ALA A 199 -7.84 -1.66 41.48
C ALA A 199 -6.63 -2.13 40.66
N ASP A 200 -5.43 -1.84 41.17
CA ASP A 200 -4.18 -2.43 40.71
C ASP A 200 -4.24 -3.95 40.99
N VAL A 201 -4.57 -4.72 39.96
CA VAL A 201 -4.37 -6.18 39.99
C VAL A 201 -2.94 -6.43 39.54
N ASP A 202 -2.08 -6.63 40.55
CA ASP A 202 -0.74 -7.21 40.44
C ASP A 202 -0.86 -8.61 39.82
N ASP A 203 -0.54 -8.74 38.52
CA ASP A 203 -0.34 -10.04 37.87
C ASP A 203 1.07 -10.56 38.26
N SER A 204 1.21 -10.98 39.53
CA SER A 204 2.31 -11.84 39.96
C SER A 204 2.01 -13.27 39.51
N GLU A 205 2.79 -13.77 38.57
CA GLU A 205 2.76 -15.19 38.16
C GLU A 205 3.10 -16.09 39.37
N PRO A 206 2.39 -17.23 39.60
CA PRO A 206 2.69 -18.13 40.70
C PRO A 206 3.76 -19.15 40.29
N GLY A 207 4.83 -19.28 41.10
CA GLY A 207 5.87 -20.28 40.91
C GLY A 207 6.81 -20.45 42.10
N ASP A 208 6.53 -21.48 42.88
CA ASP A 208 7.40 -22.24 43.79
C ASP A 208 7.71 -21.80 45.24
N ALA A 209 7.56 -22.80 46.11
CA ALA A 209 7.40 -22.75 47.54
C ALA A 209 8.71 -22.65 48.34
N ALA A 210 8.73 -21.82 49.39
CA ALA A 210 9.52 -22.10 50.59
C ALA A 210 9.06 -21.29 51.82
N LYS A 211 8.48 -22.03 52.79
CA LYS A 211 8.58 -21.89 54.26
C LYS A 211 8.31 -20.52 54.94
N HIS A 212 7.17 -20.50 55.64
CA HIS A 212 6.90 -19.68 56.82
C HIS A 212 8.04 -19.70 57.87
N PRO A 213 8.16 -18.64 58.67
CA PRO A 213 7.72 -18.78 60.06
C PRO A 213 6.79 -17.66 60.54
N ARG A 214 6.00 -18.01 61.54
CA ARG A 214 5.05 -17.18 62.30
C ARG A 214 5.80 -16.27 63.28
N CYS A 215 5.28 -15.06 63.57
CA CYS A 215 5.27 -14.53 64.94
C CYS A 215 4.29 -13.35 65.15
N HIS A 216 3.21 -13.67 65.88
CA HIS A 216 2.45 -12.93 66.89
C HIS A 216 2.44 -11.39 67.03
N ARG A 217 1.21 -10.84 66.90
CA ARG A 217 0.45 -9.96 67.84
C ARG A 217 1.24 -8.99 68.75
N ARG A 218 0.86 -7.70 68.72
CA ARG A 218 0.32 -7.01 69.90
C ARG A 218 -0.51 -5.76 69.58
N THR A 219 -1.68 -5.72 70.20
CA THR A 219 -2.63 -4.61 70.33
C THR A 219 -2.09 -3.51 71.24
N GLN A 220 -2.44 -2.23 70.99
CA GLN A 220 -2.87 -1.32 72.06
C GLN A 220 -3.69 -0.13 71.54
N ARG A 221 -4.64 0.26 72.40
CA ARG A 221 -5.78 1.16 72.26
C ARG A 221 -5.64 2.21 73.37
N ARG A 222 -5.90 3.49 73.08
CA ARG A 222 -6.33 4.60 73.99
C ARG A 222 -6.31 5.88 73.13
N GLY A 223 -7.41 6.61 72.90
CA GLY A 223 -8.21 7.40 73.87
C GLY A 223 -7.51 8.74 74.09
N GLN A 224 -8.08 9.94 74.05
CA GLN A 224 -9.45 10.46 74.14
C GLN A 224 -9.44 11.93 73.67
N ASP A 225 -10.57 12.37 73.12
CA ASP A 225 -11.36 13.58 73.39
C ASP A 225 -10.69 14.85 73.97
N GLY A 226 -11.04 15.98 73.35
CA GLY A 226 -10.89 17.32 73.91
C GLY A 226 -11.80 18.32 73.19
N SER A 227 -13.01 18.51 73.72
CA SER A 227 -13.96 19.55 73.33
C SER A 227 -13.71 20.86 74.08
N SER A 228 -14.21 21.95 73.48
CA SER A 228 -14.66 23.22 74.10
C SER A 228 -13.60 24.28 74.45
N SER A 229 -13.60 25.39 73.72
CA SER A 229 -14.37 26.61 74.07
C SER A 229 -14.37 27.59 72.91
#